data_AF-A0A6M3JE70-F1
#
_entry.id   AF-A0A6M3JE70-F1
#
_cell.length_a   1.000
_cell.length_b   1.000
_cell.length_c   1.000
_cell.angle_alpha   90.00
_cell.angle_beta   90.00
_cell.angle_gamma   90.00
#
_symmetry.space_group_name_H-M   'P 1'
#
loop_
_entity.id
_entity.type
_entity.pdbx_description
1 polymer ?
#
loop_
_entity_poly.entity_id
_entity_poly.type
_entity_poly.pdbx_seq_one_letter_code
_entity_poly.pdbx_strand_id
1 'polypeptide(L)' 'KPMIYKKIEKVEEAGSCMFCQRGELESKTILKYPYESVYVISSDRASSFRICSKCLVELIKLVRN' A
#
# COMPACT_ATOMS: atom_id res chain seq x y z
N LYS A 1 12.22 17.91 4.94
CA LYS A 1 12.57 16.57 5.47
C LYS A 1 12.12 15.52 4.46
N PRO A 2 12.95 14.52 4.12
CA PRO A 2 12.69 13.62 3.00
C PRO A 2 11.61 12.58 3.34
N MET A 3 10.71 12.30 2.39
CA MET A 3 9.78 11.17 2.46
C MET A 3 10.56 9.86 2.30
N ILE A 4 10.37 8.91 3.21
CA ILE A 4 11.02 7.60 3.15
C ILE A 4 9.99 6.57 2.70
N TYR A 5 10.29 5.86 1.61
CA TYR A 5 9.48 4.75 1.09
C TYR A 5 10.19 3.43 1.36
N LYS A 6 9.50 2.50 2.02
CA LYS A 6 9.96 1.12 2.23
C LYS A 6 9.03 0.16 1.48
N LYS A 7 9.59 -0.62 0.54
CA LYS A 7 8.88 -1.70 -0.16
C LYS A 7 8.66 -2.87 0.79
N ILE A 8 7.44 -3.41 0.82
CA ILE A 8 7.10 -4.67 1.49
C ILE A 8 6.58 -5.62 0.41
N GLU A 9 7.27 -6.75 0.25
CA GLU A 9 7.06 -7.68 -0.86
C GLU A 9 6.14 -8.87 -0.52
N LYS A 10 5.89 -9.15 0.77
CA LYS A 10 5.08 -10.30 1.18
C LYS A 10 3.62 -9.91 1.41
N VAL A 11 2.74 -10.41 0.55
CA VAL A 11 1.29 -10.16 0.52
C VAL A 11 0.58 -10.63 1.80
N GLU A 12 1.06 -11.72 2.41
CA GLU A 12 0.51 -12.30 3.64
C GLU A 12 0.61 -11.36 4.85
N GLU A 13 1.60 -10.45 4.84
CA GLU A 13 1.82 -9.43 5.89
C GLU A 13 1.34 -8.03 5.47
N ALA A 14 1.12 -7.83 4.16
CA ALA A 14 0.78 -6.55 3.58
C ALA A 14 -0.70 -6.25 3.80
N GLY A 15 -1.01 -5.56 4.89
CA GLY A 15 -2.38 -5.09 5.15
C GLY A 15 -2.91 -4.11 4.08
N SER A 16 -4.13 -3.62 4.28
CA SER A 16 -4.89 -2.88 3.27
C SER A 16 -4.15 -1.66 2.69
N CYS A 17 -4.31 -1.48 1.37
CA CYS A 17 -3.97 -0.22 0.69
C CYS A 17 -4.99 0.84 1.11
N MET A 18 -4.52 2.00 1.59
CA MET A 18 -5.38 3.09 2.06
C MET A 18 -6.26 3.70 0.96
N PHE A 19 -5.82 3.60 -0.30
CA PHE A 19 -6.47 4.24 -1.44
C PHE A 19 -7.61 3.40 -2.01
N CYS A 20 -7.35 2.16 -2.38
CA CYS A 20 -8.37 1.31 -3.01
C CYS A 20 -9.04 0.34 -2.06
N GLN A 21 -8.45 0.09 -0.87
CA GLN A 21 -8.97 -0.77 0.20
C GLN A 21 -9.50 -2.14 -0.28
N ARG A 22 -9.03 -2.63 -1.43
CA ARG A 22 -9.42 -3.92 -1.99
C ARG A 22 -8.88 -5.02 -1.09
N GLY A 23 -9.75 -5.93 -0.70
CA GLY A 23 -9.43 -7.17 -0.02
C GLY A 23 -10.54 -8.16 -0.31
N GLU A 24 -10.18 -9.42 -0.51
CA GLU A 24 -11.12 -10.51 -0.74
C GLU A 24 -11.05 -11.46 0.46
N LEU A 25 -12.21 -11.78 1.03
CA LEU A 25 -12.30 -12.83 2.04
C LEU A 25 -12.11 -14.17 1.33
N GLU A 26 -10.94 -14.77 1.52
CA GLU A 26 -10.67 -16.12 1.03
C GLU A 26 -11.29 -17.17 1.96
N SER A 27 -11.37 -16.88 3.25
CA SER A 27 -12.04 -17.72 4.25
C SER A 27 -12.69 -16.87 5.34
N LYS A 28 -13.37 -17.50 6.30
CA LYS A 28 -13.99 -16.79 7.44
C LYS A 28 -12.98 -15.99 8.29
N THR A 29 -11.68 -16.26 8.15
CA THR A 29 -10.62 -15.64 8.96
C THR A 29 -9.46 -15.06 8.12
N ILE A 30 -9.38 -15.38 6.83
CA ILE A 30 -8.27 -14.98 5.97
C ILE A 30 -8.76 -13.91 4.98
N LEU A 31 -8.21 -12.71 5.12
CA LEU A 31 -8.38 -11.62 4.18
C LEU A 31 -7.16 -11.59 3.26
N LYS A 32 -7.37 -11.86 1.96
CA LYS A 32 -6.33 -11.76 0.95
C LYS A 32 -6.39 -10.42 0.26
N TYR A 33 -5.21 -9.84 0.04
CA TYR A 33 -5.07 -8.59 -0.68
C TYR A 33 -4.58 -8.87 -2.11
N PRO A 34 -5.27 -8.42 -3.16
CA PRO A 34 -4.94 -8.73 -4.55
C PRO A 34 -3.76 -7.87 -5.09
N TYR A 35 -2.82 -7.50 -4.22
CA TYR A 35 -1.68 -6.66 -4.56
C TYR A 35 -0.41 -7.48 -4.60
N GLU A 36 0.38 -7.31 -5.66
CA GLU A 36 1.71 -7.92 -5.77
C GLU A 36 2.71 -7.34 -4.77
N SER A 37 2.57 -6.04 -4.45
CA SER A 37 3.40 -5.36 -3.46
C SER A 37 2.68 -4.17 -2.83
N VAL A 38 3.09 -3.84 -1.61
CA VAL A 38 2.61 -2.67 -0.86
C VAL A 38 3.81 -1.85 -0.38
N TYR A 39 3.69 -0.54 -0.49
CA TYR A 39 4.69 0.43 -0.06
C TYR A 39 4.19 1.08 1.21
N VAL A 40 5.04 1.13 2.23
CA VAL A 40 4.80 1.95 3.42
C VAL A 40 5.51 3.27 3.21
N ILE A 41 4.73 4.34 3.16
CA ILE A 41 5.21 5.71 3.07
C ILE A 41 5.15 6.28 4.47
N SER A 42 6.32 6.56 5.05
CA SER A 42 6.44 7.12 6.39
C SER A 42 6.99 8.54 6.31
N SER A 43 6.39 9.45 7.07
CA SER A 43 7.00 10.73 7.41
C SER A 43 7.54 10.68 8.84
N ASP A 44 8.52 11.51 9.12
CA ASP A 44 9.13 11.71 10.43
C ASP A 44 8.12 12.23 11.48
N ARG A 45 6.91 12.64 11.05
CA ARG A 45 5.88 13.30 11.87
C ARG A 45 4.69 12.38 12.22
N ALA A 46 4.94 11.07 12.31
CA ALA A 46 4.10 10.10 13.03
C ALA A 46 2.93 9.43 12.29
N SER A 47 2.74 9.66 10.98
CA SER A 47 1.81 8.85 10.18
C SER A 47 2.54 8.13 9.06
N SER A 48 2.41 6.79 9.08
CA SER A 48 2.77 5.95 7.95
C SER A 48 1.49 5.49 7.25
N PHE A 49 1.47 5.51 5.94
CA PHE A 49 0.36 4.99 5.16
C PHE A 49 0.82 3.93 4.16
N ARG A 50 -0.09 3.01 3.86
CA ARG A 50 0.13 1.88 2.95
C ARG A 50 -0.50 2.16 1.61
N ILE A 51 0.24 1.98 0.54
CA ILE A 51 -0.24 2.13 -0.84
C ILE A 51 0.21 0.93 -1.67
N CYS A 52 -0.70 0.31 -2.43
CA CYS A 52 -0.36 -0.78 -3.34
C CYS A 52 0.34 -0.24 -4.59
N SER A 53 1.09 -1.11 -5.28
CA SER A 53 1.81 -0.77 -6.52
C SER A 53 0.93 -0.08 -7.56
N LYS A 54 -0.29 -0.57 -7.80
CA LYS A 54 -1.24 0.03 -8.77
C LYS A 54 -1.61 1.47 -8.38
N CYS A 55 -2.01 1.70 -7.12
CA CYS A 55 -2.35 3.04 -6.66
C CYS A 55 -1.15 4.00 -6.66
N LEU A 56 0.05 3.50 -6.37
CA LEU A 56 1.27 4.30 -6.42
C LEU A 56 1.56 4.79 -7.84
N VAL A 57 1.43 3.92 -8.85
CA VAL A 57 1.62 4.28 -10.25
C VAL A 57 0.63 5.37 -10.68
N GLU A 58 -0.64 5.23 -10.33
CA GLU A 58 -1.66 6.24 -10.65
C GLU A 58 -1.40 7.58 -9.94
N LEU A 59 -0.98 7.55 -8.67
CA LEU A 59 -0.60 8.75 -7.94
C LEU A 59 0.58 9.48 -8.59
N ILE A 60 1.61 8.75 -9.04
CA ILE A 60 2.77 9.34 -9.72
C ILE A 60 2.36 9.99 -11.06
N LYS A 61 1.44 9.37 -11.80
CA LYS A 61 0.92 9.95 -13.05
C LYS A 61 0.19 11.27 -12.79
N LEU A 62 -0.60 11.36 -11.73
CA LEU A 62 -1.33 12.57 -11.36
C LEU A 62 -0.42 13.74 -10.98
N VAL A 63 0.71 13.48 -10.31
CA VAL A 63 1.65 14.53 -9.85
C VAL A 63 2.56 15.03 -10.98
N ARG A 64 2.76 14.24 -12.04
CA ARG A 64 3.61 14.59 -13.18
C ARG A 64 2.90 15.40 -14.26
N ASN A 65 1.57 15.45 -14.23
CA ASN A 65 0.74 16.32 -15.06
C ASN A 65 0.33 17.57 -14.28
#